data_AF-A0AAW2VP56-F1
#
_entry.id   AF-A0AAW2VP56-F1
#
_cell.length_a   1.000
_cell.length_b   1.000
_cell.length_c   1.000
_cell.angle_alpha   90.00
_cell.angle_beta   90.00
_cell.angle_gamma   90.00
#
_symmetry.space_group_name_H-M   'P 1'
#
loop_
_entity.id
_entity.type
_entity.pdbx_description
1 polymer ?
#
loop_
_entity_poly.entity_id
_entity_poly.type
_entity_poly.pdbx_seq_one_letter_code
_entity_poly.pdbx_strand_id
1 'polypeptide(L)' 'LGFVTSFIFIFLVGVFMSSWVGTSLLALGEWFIIKMPLMSYIYAASKQISAAISP' A
#
# COMPACT_ATOMS: atom_id res chain seq x y z
N LEU A 1 29.15 -1.23 26.30
CA LEU A 1 28.59 -2.22 25.35
C LEU A 1 27.08 -2.07 25.15
N GLY A 2 26.27 -2.01 26.22
CA GLY A 2 24.80 -2.00 26.12
C GLY A 2 24.17 -0.92 25.24
N PHE A 3 24.75 0.29 25.19
CA PHE A 3 24.18 1.41 24.43
C PHE A 3 24.23 1.21 22.91
N VAL A 4 25.36 0.71 22.40
CA VAL A 4 25.56 0.45 20.96
C VAL A 4 24.70 -0.73 20.52
N THR A 5 24.58 -1.77 21.34
CA THR A 5 23.72 -2.92 21.06
C THR A 5 22.23 -2.54 21.02
N SER A 6 21.77 -1.64 21.90
CA SER A 6 20.40 -1.12 21.86
C SER A 6 20.13 -0.29 20.59
N PHE A 7 21.09 0.54 20.17
CA PHE A 7 20.96 1.32 18.93
C PHE A 7 20.83 0.41 17.70
N ILE A 8 21.67 -0.62 17.61
CA ILE A 8 21.62 -1.61 16.52
C ILE A 8 20.30 -2.38 16.54
N PHE A 9 19.81 -2.75 17.72
CA PHE A 9 18.55 -3.48 17.88
C PHE A 9 17.33 -2.63 17.44
N ILE A 10 17.23 -1.38 17.90
CA ILE A 10 16.16 -0.45 17.52
C ILE A 10 16.20 -0.17 16.01
N PHE A 11 17.41 0.00 15.45
CA PHE A 11 17.58 0.24 14.01
C PHE A 11 17.15 -0.97 13.18
N LEU A 12 17.58 -2.18 13.55
CA LEU A 12 17.15 -3.44 12.91
C LEU A 12 15.63 -3.58 12.96
N VAL A 13 15.04 -3.48 14.15
CA VAL A 13 13.59 -3.57 14.31
C VAL A 13 12.89 -2.50 13.48
N GLY A 14 13.38 -1.25 13.48
CA GLY A 14 12.82 -0.15 12.70
C GLY A 14 12.86 -0.36 11.19
N VAL A 15 13.96 -0.90 10.65
CA VAL A 15 14.09 -1.21 9.20
C VAL A 15 13.23 -2.41 8.80
N PHE A 16 13.14 -3.43 9.64
CA PHE A 16 12.23 -4.55 9.42
C PHE A 16 10.77 -4.08 9.47
N MET A 17 10.45 -3.18 10.41
CA MET A 17 9.11 -2.62 10.53
C MET A 17 8.79 -1.69 9.36
N SER A 18 9.70 -0.86 8.87
CA SER A 18 9.41 -0.02 7.69
C SER A 18 9.21 -0.84 6.41
N SER A 19 9.98 -1.92 6.22
CA SER A 19 9.82 -2.81 5.06
C SER A 19 8.49 -3.58 5.10
N TRP A 20 8.12 -4.12 6.27
CA TRP A 20 6.90 -4.88 6.43
C TRP A 20 5.66 -3.99 6.59
N VAL A 21 5.69 -3.02 7.50
CA VAL A 21 4.60 -2.05 7.73
C VAL A 21 4.37 -1.18 6.51
N GLY A 22 5.39 -0.74 5.78
CA GLY A 22 5.19 0.04 4.55
C GLY A 22 4.41 -0.75 3.50
N THR A 23 4.80 -2.00 3.26
CA THR A 23 4.11 -2.88 2.31
C THR A 23 2.71 -3.26 2.79
N SER A 24 2.54 -3.57 4.08
CA SER A 24 1.23 -3.86 4.66
C SER A 24 0.31 -2.65 4.70
N LEU A 25 0.83 -1.44 4.90
CA LEU A 25 0.06 -0.19 4.91
C LEU A 25 -0.40 0.18 3.50
N LEU A 26 0.46 -0.01 2.49
CA LEU A 26 0.07 0.12 1.07
C LEU A 26 -0.99 -0.90 0.69
N ALA A 27 -0.82 -2.18 1.06
CA ALA A 27 -1.80 -3.23 0.79
C ALA A 27 -3.13 -3.03 1.52
N LEU A 28 -3.11 -2.54 2.78
CA LEU A 28 -4.30 -2.15 3.52
C LEU A 28 -5.00 -0.95 2.87
N GLY A 29 -4.24 0.04 2.39
CA GLY A 29 -4.76 1.19 1.66
C GLY A 29 -5.41 0.77 0.34
N GLU A 30 -4.76 -0.06 -0.45
CA GLU A 30 -5.33 -0.63 -1.69
C GLU A 30 -6.60 -1.43 -1.41
N TRP A 31 -6.58 -2.28 -0.37
CA TRP A 31 -7.76 -3.05 0.02
C TRP A 31 -8.90 -2.13 0.47
N PHE A 32 -8.61 -1.04 1.18
CA PHE A 32 -9.60 -0.06 1.60
C PHE A 32 -10.20 0.71 0.41
N ILE A 33 -9.37 1.06 -0.58
CA ILE A 33 -9.81 1.74 -1.82
C ILE A 33 -10.67 0.81 -2.69
N ILE A 34 -10.28 -0.45 -2.85
CA ILE A 34 -11.03 -1.43 -3.66
C ILE A 34 -12.35 -1.83 -2.97
N LYS A 35 -12.38 -1.87 -1.64
CA LYS A 35 -13.58 -2.22 -0.88
C LYS A 35 -14.63 -1.10 -0.86
N MET A 36 -14.31 0.10 -1.36
CA MET A 36 -15.32 1.09 -1.71
C MET A 36 -15.98 0.72 -3.06
N PRO A 37 -17.26 0.29 -3.08
CA PRO A 37 -17.95 -0.10 -4.31
C PRO A 37 -18.02 1.05 -5.33
N LEU A 38 -17.80 2.30 -4.93
CA LEU A 38 -17.79 3.47 -5.79
C LEU A 38 -16.62 3.51 -6.79
N MET A 39 -15.41 3.05 -6.42
CA MET A 39 -14.26 3.11 -7.33
C MET A 39 -14.28 2.04 -8.42
N SER A 40 -14.89 0.88 -8.14
CA SER A 40 -15.10 -0.16 -9.16
C SER A 40 -16.00 0.35 -10.29
N TYR A 41 -17.07 1.10 -9.97
CA TYR A 41 -17.92 1.74 -10.99
C TYR A 41 -17.19 2.85 -11.75
N ILE A 42 -16.37 3.67 -11.09
CA ILE A 42 -15.63 4.75 -11.77
C ILE A 42 -14.54 4.17 -12.68
N TYR A 43 -13.81 3.13 -12.26
CA TYR A 43 -12.84 2.43 -13.11
C TYR A 43 -13.52 1.63 -14.24
N ALA A 44 -14.65 0.96 -13.95
CA ALA A 44 -15.42 0.24 -14.96
C ALA A 44 -16.05 1.20 -15.98
N ALA A 45 -16.61 2.33 -15.54
CA ALA A 45 -17.13 3.38 -16.39
C ALA A 45 -15.99 4.06 -17.17
N SER A 46 -14.86 4.36 -16.53
CA SER A 46 -13.67 4.92 -17.20
C SER A 46 -13.13 3.95 -18.26
N LYS A 47 -13.11 2.65 -17.98
CA LYS A 47 -12.66 1.62 -18.94
C LYS A 47 -13.70 1.38 -20.04
N GLN A 48 -15.00 1.46 -19.75
CA GLN A 48 -16.07 1.40 -20.75
C GLN A 48 -16.04 2.62 -21.68
N ILE A 49 -15.85 3.82 -21.15
CA ILE A 49 -15.72 5.06 -21.94
C ILE A 49 -14.44 5.00 -22.79
N SER A 50 -13.32 4.55 -22.22
CA SER A 50 -12.06 4.41 -22.98
C SER A 50 -12.13 3.32 -24.06
N ALA A 51 -12.83 2.20 -23.81
CA ALA A 51 -13.03 1.12 -24.79
C ALA A 51 -14.08 1.48 -25.86
N ALA A 52 -15.00 2.40 -25.56
CA ALA A 52 -15.96 2.92 -26.54
C ALA A 52 -15.38 4.01 -27.44
N ILE A 53 -14.26 4.64 -27.05
CA ILE A 53 -13.64 5.76 -27.78
C ILE A 53 -12.38 5.32 -28.58
N SER A 54 -11.74 4.20 -28.25
CA SER A 54 -10.66 3.63 -29.09
C SER A 54 -11.19 2.44 -29.92
N PRO A 55 -11.51 2.64 -31.21
CA PRO A 55 -11.68 1.52 -32.14
C PRO A 55 -10.36 0.76 -32.36
#